data_AF-A0A954E1B8-F1
#
_entry.id   AF-A0A954E1B8-F1
#
_cell.length_a   1.000
_cell.length_b   1.000
_cell.length_c   1.000
_cell.angle_alpha   90.00
_cell.angle_beta   90.00
_cell.angle_gamma   90.00
#
_symmetry.space_group_name_H-M   'P 1'
#
loop_
_entity.id
_entity.type
_entity.pdbx_description
1 polymer ?
#
loop_
_entity_poly.entity_id
_entity_poly.type
_entity_poly.pdbx_seq_one_letter_code
_entity_poly.pdbx_strand_id
1 'polypeptide(L)'
;MTTFRPASLLAAALLASVTAHAAQEDSFELYRPLQAEAARFERESRLRDLFAEAGESAREAVLQLFEADRAANHVAWLPALSTLTAAEGVLVGRDGGVGPDLDADFLHALDLRPVPGLFAVRDGGKGEPITVHVESLYETPVPREFVLGLDWIAPDGSRYRARTEAFTADAFGAGLELYIRPPVSEASSWKLAPTLIVGERELRAAGVSVPCVAAFDDARNVLQAGGDGSRTEPHRVLWHDWTRLQDFGVRTTAAADLTERLAHFGLPGGSDWNHAFGWVSFGEGDALGAWGITPRGEVRGAVLMLTDGRRDESAVFAGALESRWAKFAEDRHSFVVSLAYTGDSDCRARLASVVAALHDQGVEGITFVAAGDAAVLLPAQLRELPPKSVGRVLVHSSPTVAKGVRMMLAAPVLGLAHGQSTGAAQRQEPDEASGEFERWWIRRRGPAILTELEAPELLGRWMDGSL
;
A
#
# COMPACT_ATOMS: atom_id res chain seq x y z
N MET A 1 40.82 -41.09 -4.49
CA MET A 1 41.05 -39.67 -4.19
C MET A 1 40.97 -38.90 -5.50
N THR A 2 39.80 -38.36 -5.81
CA THR A 2 39.55 -37.55 -7.01
C THR A 2 39.91 -36.10 -6.69
N THR A 3 40.99 -35.61 -7.30
CA THR A 3 41.42 -34.21 -7.22
C THR A 3 40.46 -33.34 -8.02
N PHE A 4 39.55 -32.63 -7.34
CA PHE A 4 38.72 -31.59 -7.96
C PHE A 4 39.62 -30.45 -8.43
N ARG A 5 39.57 -30.11 -9.72
CA ARG A 5 40.39 -29.05 -10.31
C ARG A 5 39.79 -27.67 -9.96
N PRO A 6 40.55 -26.73 -9.39
CA PRO A 6 40.07 -25.39 -9.01
C PRO A 6 39.44 -24.60 -10.17
N ALA A 7 39.91 -24.84 -11.40
CA ALA A 7 39.43 -24.15 -12.60
C ALA A 7 37.97 -24.45 -12.95
N SER A 8 37.47 -25.67 -12.66
CA SER A 8 36.06 -26.02 -12.93
C SER A 8 35.09 -25.43 -11.90
N LEU A 9 35.55 -25.20 -10.66
CA LEU A 9 34.78 -24.47 -9.64
C LEU A 9 34.71 -22.98 -9.96
N LEU A 10 35.81 -22.39 -10.45
CA LEU A 10 35.84 -21.00 -10.87
C LEU A 10 34.96 -20.75 -12.11
N ALA A 11 35.00 -21.67 -13.09
CA ALA A 11 34.15 -21.60 -14.28
C ALA A 11 32.67 -21.81 -13.94
N ALA A 12 32.34 -22.71 -13.00
CA ALA A 12 30.97 -22.87 -12.52
C ALA A 12 30.48 -21.67 -11.71
N ALA A 13 31.33 -21.04 -10.90
CA ALA A 13 31.01 -19.81 -10.18
C ALA A 13 30.83 -18.60 -11.12
N LEU A 14 31.65 -18.49 -12.17
CA LEU A 14 31.52 -17.46 -13.21
C LEU A 14 30.28 -17.70 -14.09
N LEU A 15 29.99 -18.94 -14.47
CA LEU A 15 28.76 -19.28 -15.20
C LEU A 15 27.53 -19.02 -14.32
N ALA A 16 27.56 -19.40 -13.05
CA ALA A 16 26.48 -19.11 -12.10
C ALA A 16 26.29 -17.60 -11.89
N SER A 17 27.37 -16.81 -11.82
CA SER A 17 27.26 -15.35 -11.70
C SER A 17 26.73 -14.70 -12.98
N VAL A 18 27.14 -15.18 -14.16
CA VAL A 18 26.66 -14.66 -15.45
C VAL A 18 25.20 -15.05 -15.69
N THR A 19 24.80 -16.27 -15.35
CA THR A 19 23.38 -16.68 -15.43
C THR A 19 22.52 -16.01 -14.37
N ALA A 20 23.06 -15.76 -13.17
CA ALA A 20 22.37 -14.97 -12.15
C ALA A 20 22.21 -13.52 -12.59
N HIS A 21 23.23 -12.93 -13.22
CA HIS A 21 23.17 -11.55 -13.71
C HIS A 21 22.21 -11.39 -14.90
N ALA A 22 22.22 -12.30 -15.87
CA ALA A 22 21.25 -12.28 -16.98
C ALA A 22 19.80 -12.57 -16.51
N ALA A 23 19.62 -13.50 -15.57
CA ALA A 23 18.32 -13.72 -14.93
C ALA A 23 17.89 -12.52 -14.06
N GLN A 24 18.85 -11.75 -13.53
CA GLN A 24 18.60 -10.53 -12.76
C GLN A 24 18.22 -9.33 -13.65
N GLU A 25 18.86 -9.15 -14.81
CA GLU A 25 18.46 -8.16 -15.82
C GLU A 25 17.04 -8.44 -16.37
N ASP A 26 16.71 -9.71 -16.67
CA ASP A 26 15.34 -10.09 -17.06
C ASP A 26 14.33 -9.91 -15.90
N SER A 27 14.76 -10.13 -14.65
CA SER A 27 13.93 -9.87 -13.47
C SER A 27 13.73 -8.38 -13.19
N PHE A 28 14.67 -7.54 -13.61
CA PHE A 28 14.67 -6.10 -13.36
C PHE A 28 13.45 -5.43 -14.03
N GLU A 29 13.30 -5.62 -15.34
CA GLU A 29 12.14 -5.08 -16.07
C GLU A 29 10.84 -5.78 -15.69
N LEU A 30 10.89 -7.07 -15.30
CA LEU A 30 9.73 -7.82 -14.84
C LEU A 30 9.11 -7.23 -13.57
N TYR A 31 9.94 -6.78 -12.61
CA TYR A 31 9.47 -6.36 -11.29
C TYR A 31 9.35 -4.84 -11.10
N ARG A 32 9.87 -4.05 -12.04
CA ARG A 32 9.77 -2.58 -12.02
C ARG A 32 8.34 -2.04 -11.83
N PRO A 33 7.28 -2.61 -12.43
CA PRO A 33 5.91 -2.15 -12.18
C PRO A 33 5.47 -2.37 -10.72
N LEU A 34 5.83 -3.52 -10.13
CA LEU A 34 5.51 -3.83 -8.73
C LEU A 34 6.29 -2.94 -7.77
N GLN A 35 7.55 -2.64 -8.09
CA GLN A 35 8.37 -1.70 -7.33
C GLN A 35 7.74 -0.30 -7.31
N ALA A 36 7.31 0.19 -8.47
CA ALA A 36 6.66 1.49 -8.58
C ALA A 36 5.32 1.55 -7.84
N GLU A 37 4.57 0.45 -7.83
CA GLU A 37 3.33 0.32 -7.06
C GLU A 37 3.59 0.34 -5.55
N ALA A 38 4.58 -0.43 -5.06
CA ALA A 38 4.98 -0.42 -3.66
C ALA A 38 5.50 0.96 -3.21
N ALA A 39 6.35 1.60 -4.02
CA ALA A 39 6.86 2.94 -3.72
C ALA A 39 5.75 4.00 -3.72
N ARG A 40 4.77 3.89 -4.63
CA ARG A 40 3.55 4.71 -4.61
C ARG A 40 2.81 4.51 -3.29
N PHE A 41 2.55 3.26 -2.94
CA PHE A 41 1.83 2.90 -1.73
C PHE A 41 2.47 3.48 -0.46
N GLU A 42 3.78 3.32 -0.31
CA GLU A 42 4.55 3.85 0.82
C GLU A 42 4.48 5.38 0.92
N ARG A 43 4.56 6.08 -0.22
CA ARG A 43 4.44 7.55 -0.30
C ARG A 43 3.03 8.02 0.00
N GLU A 44 2.03 7.34 -0.55
CA GLU A 44 0.62 7.58 -0.26
C GLU A 44 0.35 7.45 1.25
N SER A 45 0.87 6.39 1.89
CA SER A 45 0.78 6.20 3.34
C SER A 45 1.46 7.33 4.12
N ARG A 46 2.71 7.68 3.79
CA ARG A 46 3.42 8.76 4.50
C ARG A 46 2.75 10.11 4.33
N LEU A 47 2.30 10.43 3.12
CA LEU A 47 1.61 11.67 2.82
C LEU A 47 0.34 11.79 3.68
N ARG A 48 -0.40 10.70 3.84
CA ARG A 48 -1.59 10.65 4.68
C ARG A 48 -1.28 11.01 6.13
N ASP A 49 -0.21 10.43 6.69
CA ASP A 49 0.23 10.71 8.07
C ASP A 49 0.66 12.18 8.21
N LEU A 50 1.51 12.67 7.32
CA LEU A 50 1.97 14.06 7.30
C LEU A 50 0.81 15.05 7.14
N PHE A 51 -0.17 14.74 6.29
CA PHE A 51 -1.33 15.60 6.06
C PHE A 51 -2.19 15.69 7.31
N ALA A 52 -2.40 14.57 8.02
CA ALA A 52 -3.15 14.53 9.28
C ALA A 52 -2.52 15.38 10.39
N GLU A 53 -1.20 15.59 10.36
CA GLU A 53 -0.47 16.39 11.35
C GLU A 53 -0.26 17.86 10.92
N ALA A 54 -0.30 18.15 9.62
CA ALA A 54 0.00 19.47 9.08
C ALA A 54 -1.03 20.56 9.42
N GLY A 55 -0.57 21.83 9.42
CA GLY A 55 -1.43 23.01 9.56
C GLY A 55 -2.25 23.32 8.29
N GLU A 56 -3.31 24.12 8.45
CA GLU A 56 -4.28 24.43 7.38
C GLU A 56 -3.63 25.00 6.11
N SER A 57 -2.65 25.91 6.24
CA SER A 57 -1.95 26.49 5.09
C SER A 57 -1.18 25.45 4.26
N ALA A 58 -0.50 24.50 4.90
CA ALA A 58 0.26 23.47 4.21
C ALA A 58 -0.69 22.46 3.54
N ARG A 59 -1.80 22.13 4.21
CA ARG A 59 -2.87 21.32 3.64
C ARG A 59 -3.44 21.97 2.37
N GLU A 60 -3.81 23.25 2.42
CA GLU A 60 -4.36 23.99 1.27
C GLU A 60 -3.39 23.99 0.08
N ALA A 61 -2.09 24.19 0.32
CA ALA A 61 -1.07 24.14 -0.73
C ALA A 61 -0.96 22.75 -1.38
N VAL A 62 -1.01 21.66 -0.59
CA VAL A 62 -1.08 20.29 -1.13
C VAL A 62 -2.34 20.06 -1.96
N LEU A 63 -3.49 20.59 -1.50
CA LEU A 63 -4.72 20.48 -2.27
C LEU A 63 -4.60 21.17 -3.63
N GLN A 64 -3.97 22.34 -3.70
CA GLN A 64 -3.72 23.06 -4.95
C GLN A 64 -2.82 22.28 -5.92
N LEU A 65 -1.77 21.62 -5.40
CA LEU A 65 -0.91 20.74 -6.22
C LEU A 65 -1.71 19.61 -6.86
N PHE A 66 -2.56 18.94 -6.07
CA PHE A 66 -3.41 17.87 -6.57
C PHE A 66 -4.48 18.35 -7.55
N GLU A 67 -5.04 19.53 -7.35
CA GLU A 67 -5.97 20.12 -8.32
C GLU A 67 -5.29 20.44 -9.66
N ALA A 68 -4.06 20.96 -9.63
CA ALA A 68 -3.29 21.21 -10.85
C ALA A 68 -2.94 19.92 -11.60
N ASP A 69 -2.45 18.90 -10.88
CA ASP A 69 -2.14 17.58 -11.45
C ASP A 69 -3.38 16.89 -12.04
N ARG A 70 -4.53 17.01 -11.35
CA ARG A 70 -5.81 16.51 -11.85
C ARG A 70 -6.33 17.27 -13.06
N ALA A 71 -6.16 18.59 -13.13
CA ALA A 71 -6.59 19.37 -14.28
C ALA A 71 -5.89 18.93 -15.57
N ALA A 72 -4.66 18.40 -15.45
CA ALA A 72 -3.92 17.81 -16.55
C ALA A 72 -4.38 16.40 -16.94
N ASN A 73 -5.15 15.71 -16.08
CA ASN A 73 -5.47 14.28 -16.20
C ASN A 73 -6.98 14.00 -15.99
N HIS A 74 -7.72 13.66 -17.04
CA HIS A 74 -9.15 13.36 -16.96
C HIS A 74 -9.48 11.98 -16.32
N VAL A 75 -10.73 11.83 -15.84
CA VAL A 75 -11.46 10.66 -15.23
C VAL A 75 -10.61 9.46 -14.74
N ALA A 76 -10.82 9.06 -13.47
CA ALA A 76 -10.04 8.04 -12.75
C ALA A 76 -8.58 8.45 -12.48
N TRP A 77 -8.42 9.67 -11.98
CA TRP A 77 -7.12 10.28 -11.70
C TRP A 77 -6.49 9.71 -10.42
N LEU A 78 -5.25 9.23 -10.55
CA LEU A 78 -4.31 8.97 -9.46
C LEU A 78 -3.17 10.02 -9.55
N PRO A 79 -2.73 10.62 -8.44
CA PRO A 79 -1.62 11.59 -8.48
C PRO A 79 -0.36 10.98 -9.08
N ALA A 80 0.40 11.71 -9.88
CA ALA A 80 1.73 11.26 -10.30
C ALA A 80 2.66 11.06 -9.08
N LEU A 81 3.66 10.17 -9.19
CA LEU A 81 4.65 9.96 -8.11
C LEU A 81 5.44 11.24 -7.78
N SER A 82 5.75 12.04 -8.81
CA SER A 82 6.35 13.36 -8.66
C SER A 82 5.46 14.32 -7.87
N THR A 83 4.14 14.27 -8.11
CA THR A 83 3.15 15.09 -7.39
C THR A 83 3.03 14.66 -5.92
N LEU A 84 3.09 13.34 -5.63
CA LEU A 84 3.14 12.85 -4.24
C LEU A 84 4.41 13.34 -3.53
N THR A 85 5.58 13.27 -4.18
CA THR A 85 6.84 13.81 -3.65
C THR A 85 6.74 15.30 -3.35
N ALA A 86 6.21 16.09 -4.28
CA ALA A 86 6.06 17.54 -4.10
C ALA A 86 5.13 17.84 -2.93
N ALA A 87 4.03 17.10 -2.80
CA ALA A 87 3.09 17.24 -1.70
C ALA A 87 3.73 16.88 -0.34
N GLU A 88 4.53 15.81 -0.25
CA GLU A 88 5.32 15.50 0.95
C GLU A 88 6.24 16.66 1.31
N GLY A 89 6.96 17.23 0.32
CA GLY A 89 7.87 18.36 0.50
C GLY A 89 7.20 19.59 1.09
N VAL A 90 5.99 19.91 0.63
CA VAL A 90 5.18 21.01 1.17
C VAL A 90 4.80 20.76 2.63
N LEU A 91 4.38 19.54 2.98
CA LEU A 91 3.92 19.21 4.34
C LEU A 91 5.05 19.24 5.37
N VAL A 92 6.26 18.82 4.98
CA VAL A 92 7.44 18.87 5.88
C VAL A 92 8.10 20.27 5.93
N GLY A 93 7.50 21.26 5.25
CA GLY A 93 7.99 22.64 5.28
C GLY A 93 9.33 22.84 4.57
N ARG A 94 9.62 22.08 3.49
CA ARG A 94 10.74 22.44 2.61
C ARG A 94 10.42 23.81 2.04
N ASP A 95 11.26 24.79 2.39
CA ASP A 95 11.06 26.20 2.08
C ASP A 95 10.62 26.36 0.62
N GLY A 96 9.46 26.97 0.42
CA GLY A 96 8.89 27.32 -0.89
C GLY A 96 9.66 28.42 -1.63
N GLY A 97 10.99 28.39 -1.55
CA GLY A 97 11.90 29.29 -2.24
C GLY A 97 11.94 28.99 -3.74
N VAL A 98 10.98 29.58 -4.46
CA VAL A 98 11.01 29.93 -5.90
C VAL A 98 11.97 29.11 -6.78
N GLY A 99 11.57 27.88 -7.12
CA GLY A 99 12.19 27.07 -8.18
C GLY A 99 12.19 25.56 -7.89
N PRO A 100 12.28 24.70 -8.92
CA PRO A 100 12.50 23.26 -8.72
C PRO A 100 13.88 23.05 -8.09
N ASP A 101 13.90 22.36 -6.95
CA ASP A 101 15.14 21.93 -6.30
C ASP A 101 15.60 20.61 -6.92
N LEU A 102 16.33 20.72 -8.03
CA LEU A 102 16.71 19.59 -8.88
C LEU A 102 17.40 18.45 -8.11
N ASP A 103 18.22 18.78 -7.11
CA ASP A 103 18.93 17.77 -6.30
C ASP A 103 17.95 17.00 -5.40
N ALA A 104 16.99 17.70 -4.79
CA ALA A 104 15.94 17.05 -4.02
C ALA A 104 14.99 16.26 -4.92
N ASP A 105 14.57 16.83 -6.06
CA ASP A 105 13.70 16.16 -7.01
C ASP A 105 14.34 14.88 -7.55
N PHE A 106 15.64 14.92 -7.88
CA PHE A 106 16.42 13.74 -8.23
C PHE A 106 16.43 12.71 -7.12
N LEU A 107 16.85 13.11 -5.91
CA LEU A 107 16.93 12.20 -4.76
C LEU A 107 15.57 11.53 -4.44
N HIS A 108 14.47 12.26 -4.59
CA HIS A 108 13.13 11.73 -4.34
C HIS A 108 12.54 10.94 -5.51
N ALA A 109 13.10 11.05 -6.70
CA ALA A 109 12.80 10.12 -7.78
C ALA A 109 13.44 8.75 -7.53
N LEU A 110 14.49 8.68 -6.69
CA LEU A 110 15.14 7.43 -6.37
C LEU A 110 14.25 6.52 -5.52
N ASP A 111 14.35 5.24 -5.82
CA ASP A 111 13.93 4.14 -4.97
C ASP A 111 15.05 3.10 -4.86
N LEU A 112 15.02 2.33 -3.78
CA LEU A 112 16.05 1.33 -3.49
C LEU A 112 15.42 -0.07 -3.49
N ARG A 113 15.99 -1.01 -4.24
CA ARG A 113 15.63 -2.43 -4.21
C ARG A 113 16.80 -3.27 -3.70
N PRO A 114 16.84 -3.58 -2.40
CA PRO A 114 17.85 -4.46 -1.83
C PRO A 114 17.55 -5.93 -2.18
N VAL A 115 18.57 -6.68 -2.58
CA VAL A 115 18.52 -8.11 -2.94
C VAL A 115 19.66 -8.84 -2.22
N PRO A 116 19.36 -9.76 -1.29
CA PRO A 116 18.01 -10.08 -0.79
C PRO A 116 17.34 -8.89 -0.09
N GLY A 117 16.01 -8.84 -0.13
CA GLY A 117 15.20 -7.75 0.48
C GLY A 117 15.08 -7.81 2.00
N LEU A 118 15.80 -8.73 2.64
CA LEU A 118 15.78 -9.03 4.07
C LEU A 118 17.18 -9.45 4.51
N PHE A 119 17.48 -9.31 5.81
CA PHE A 119 18.72 -9.82 6.40
C PHE A 119 18.53 -10.45 7.79
N ALA A 120 19.53 -11.20 8.25
CA ALA A 120 19.46 -11.94 9.50
C ALA A 120 19.90 -11.06 10.68
N VAL A 121 19.36 -11.35 11.86
CA VAL A 121 19.88 -10.85 13.14
C VAL A 121 21.33 -11.23 13.33
N ARG A 122 22.11 -10.29 13.89
CA ARG A 122 23.54 -10.49 14.12
C ARG A 122 24.02 -9.72 15.33
N ASP A 123 24.72 -10.43 16.21
CA ASP A 123 25.39 -9.84 17.38
C ASP A 123 26.82 -9.37 17.08
N GLY A 124 27.33 -9.62 15.85
CA GLY A 124 28.67 -9.19 15.46
C GLY A 124 29.13 -9.60 14.05
N GLY A 125 30.33 -9.14 13.67
CA GLY A 125 31.00 -9.47 12.40
C GLY A 125 30.38 -8.81 11.16
N LYS A 126 30.92 -9.13 9.97
CA LYS A 126 30.40 -8.60 8.70
C LYS A 126 29.21 -9.41 8.20
N GLY A 127 28.07 -8.73 8.01
CA GLY A 127 26.85 -9.20 7.35
C GLY A 127 27.06 -9.89 6.01
N GLU A 128 26.11 -10.69 5.55
CA GLU A 128 26.08 -11.17 4.16
C GLU A 128 25.93 -9.96 3.20
N PRO A 129 26.60 -9.97 2.04
CA PRO A 129 26.47 -8.86 1.10
C PRO A 129 25.05 -8.75 0.56
N ILE A 130 24.56 -7.52 0.46
CA ILE A 130 23.29 -7.15 -0.17
C ILE A 130 23.62 -6.31 -1.39
N THR A 131 23.05 -6.65 -2.54
CA THR A 131 23.06 -5.80 -3.72
C THR A 131 21.88 -4.85 -3.64
N VAL A 132 22.09 -3.57 -3.84
CA VAL A 132 21.03 -2.54 -3.84
C VAL A 132 20.94 -1.97 -5.23
N HIS A 133 19.83 -2.23 -5.91
CA HIS A 133 19.51 -1.56 -7.15
C HIS A 133 18.90 -0.19 -6.81
N VAL A 134 19.47 0.88 -7.35
CA VAL A 134 18.99 2.25 -7.22
C VAL A 134 18.26 2.58 -8.51
N GLU A 135 16.97 2.84 -8.39
CA GLU A 135 16.05 2.97 -9.53
C GLU A 135 15.42 4.37 -9.54
N SER A 136 15.19 4.94 -10.72
CA SER A 136 14.36 6.15 -10.84
C SER A 136 12.91 5.75 -11.10
N LEU A 137 12.02 6.21 -10.22
CA LEU A 137 10.58 5.95 -10.34
C LEU A 137 9.89 6.83 -11.39
N TYR A 138 10.48 7.97 -11.71
CA TYR A 138 10.00 8.89 -12.74
C TYR A 138 11.17 9.66 -13.35
N GLU A 139 10.95 10.25 -14.53
CA GLU A 139 11.96 11.06 -15.20
C GLU A 139 12.20 12.38 -14.44
N THR A 140 13.47 12.68 -14.20
CA THR A 140 13.91 13.92 -13.56
C THR A 140 15.34 14.24 -13.98
N PRO A 141 15.75 15.52 -14.05
CA PRO A 141 17.14 15.88 -14.33
C PRO A 141 18.12 15.32 -13.30
N VAL A 142 19.19 14.67 -13.76
CA VAL A 142 20.24 14.11 -12.90
C VAL A 142 21.34 15.16 -12.68
N PRO A 143 21.81 15.39 -11.44
CA PRO A 143 22.96 16.25 -11.17
C PRO A 143 24.21 15.78 -11.92
N ARG A 144 25.02 16.72 -12.42
CA ARG A 144 26.20 16.39 -13.25
C ARG A 144 27.23 15.53 -12.50
N GLU A 145 27.51 15.89 -11.26
CA GLU A 145 28.42 15.20 -10.35
C GLU A 145 27.80 15.20 -8.95
N PHE A 146 27.79 14.04 -8.30
CA PHE A 146 27.24 13.88 -6.96
C PHE A 146 27.87 12.69 -6.24
N VAL A 147 27.76 12.65 -4.92
CA VAL A 147 28.07 11.45 -4.12
C VAL A 147 26.77 10.86 -3.61
N LEU A 148 26.50 9.61 -3.97
CA LEU A 148 25.37 8.85 -3.44
C LEU A 148 25.84 8.04 -2.23
N GLY A 149 25.20 8.28 -1.10
CA GLY A 149 25.31 7.51 0.12
C GLY A 149 24.09 6.63 0.33
N LEU A 150 24.32 5.47 0.97
CA LEU A 150 23.26 4.63 1.51
C LEU A 150 23.42 4.58 3.03
N ASP A 151 22.35 4.90 3.76
CA ASP A 151 22.29 4.90 5.22
C ASP A 151 21.32 3.84 5.72
N TRP A 152 21.78 2.98 6.62
CA TRP A 152 20.90 2.20 7.48
C TRP A 152 20.32 3.08 8.58
N ILE A 153 19.02 2.96 8.80
CA ILE A 153 18.28 3.60 9.89
C ILE A 153 17.69 2.49 10.75
N ALA A 154 18.12 2.46 12.00
CA ALA A 154 17.65 1.54 13.02
C ALA A 154 16.22 1.86 13.47
N PRO A 155 15.52 0.93 14.14
CA PRO A 155 14.16 1.14 14.65
C PRO A 155 14.05 2.31 15.64
N ASP A 156 15.11 2.60 16.38
CA ASP A 156 15.23 3.73 17.30
C ASP A 156 15.54 5.07 16.59
N GLY A 157 15.73 5.04 15.26
CA GLY A 157 16.10 6.19 14.44
C GLY A 157 17.61 6.44 14.31
N SER A 158 18.45 5.65 14.98
CA SER A 158 19.91 5.73 14.89
C SER A 158 20.39 5.42 13.46
N ARG A 159 21.50 6.04 13.04
CA ARG A 159 21.94 6.06 11.64
C ARG A 159 23.33 5.45 11.47
N TYR A 160 23.49 4.63 10.45
CA TYR A 160 24.76 3.96 10.13
C TYR A 160 25.02 4.03 8.63
N ARG A 161 26.14 4.64 8.24
CA ARG A 161 26.54 4.72 6.82
C ARG A 161 26.88 3.32 6.31
N ALA A 162 26.15 2.88 5.29
CA ALA A 162 26.37 1.59 4.63
C ALA A 162 27.44 1.69 3.53
N ARG A 163 27.35 2.73 2.69
CA ARG A 163 28.27 3.00 1.58
C ARG A 163 28.17 4.47 1.13
N THR A 164 29.24 4.97 0.53
CA THR A 164 29.26 6.25 -0.21
C THR A 164 30.07 6.07 -1.48
N GLU A 165 29.60 6.60 -2.59
CA GLU A 165 30.29 6.51 -3.87
C GLU A 165 29.98 7.72 -4.75
N ALA A 166 30.98 8.17 -5.52
CA ALA A 166 30.85 9.32 -6.40
C ALA A 166 30.39 8.88 -7.79
N PHE A 167 29.46 9.64 -8.37
CA PHE A 167 28.85 9.37 -9.67
C PHE A 167 28.83 10.61 -10.54
N THR A 168 28.77 10.37 -11.84
CA THR A 168 28.43 11.36 -12.86
C THR A 168 27.07 11.02 -13.46
N ALA A 169 26.40 12.01 -14.06
CA ALA A 169 25.07 11.83 -14.65
C ALA A 169 24.97 10.65 -15.64
N ASP A 170 26.04 10.40 -16.41
CA ASP A 170 26.09 9.34 -17.42
C ASP A 170 25.98 7.92 -16.83
N ALA A 171 26.32 7.73 -15.55
CA ALA A 171 26.27 6.44 -14.88
C ALA A 171 24.84 5.98 -14.53
N PHE A 172 23.86 6.88 -14.60
CA PHE A 172 22.53 6.65 -14.00
C PHE A 172 21.45 6.18 -15.00
N GLY A 173 21.74 6.12 -16.31
CA GLY A 173 20.75 5.90 -17.36
C GLY A 173 20.03 4.53 -17.38
N ALA A 174 20.60 3.48 -16.77
CA ALA A 174 20.05 2.12 -16.74
C ALA A 174 19.71 1.60 -15.33
N GLY A 175 19.80 2.46 -14.30
CA GLY A 175 19.83 2.02 -12.90
C GLY A 175 21.26 1.75 -12.42
N LEU A 176 21.46 1.82 -11.11
CA LEU A 176 22.78 1.68 -10.47
C LEU A 176 22.77 0.54 -9.47
N GLU A 177 23.82 -0.29 -9.45
CA GLU A 177 24.00 -1.32 -8.42
C GLU A 177 25.05 -0.94 -7.39
N LEU A 178 24.69 -1.05 -6.11
CA LEU A 178 25.58 -0.80 -4.99
C LEU A 178 25.64 -2.03 -4.09
N TYR A 179 26.85 -2.44 -3.69
CA TYR A 179 27.03 -3.55 -2.77
C TYR A 179 27.23 -3.03 -1.35
N ILE A 180 26.36 -3.43 -0.43
CA ILE A 180 26.43 -3.06 0.99
C ILE A 180 26.48 -4.31 1.87
N ARG A 181 26.64 -4.11 3.17
CA ARG A 181 26.42 -5.14 4.18
C ARG A 181 25.46 -4.63 5.24
N PRO A 182 24.60 -5.49 5.80
CA PRO A 182 23.75 -5.12 6.91
C PRO A 182 24.59 -4.82 8.17
N PRO A 183 24.07 -3.98 9.07
CA PRO A 183 24.72 -3.67 10.34
C PRO A 183 24.62 -4.84 11.33
N VAL A 184 25.26 -4.69 12.48
CA VAL A 184 24.94 -5.49 13.68
C VAL A 184 23.54 -5.07 14.13
N SER A 185 22.65 -6.02 14.36
CA SER A 185 21.21 -5.78 14.42
C SER A 185 20.47 -6.79 15.27
N GLU A 186 19.39 -6.34 15.90
CA GLU A 186 18.35 -7.17 16.50
C GLU A 186 17.19 -7.40 15.52
N ALA A 187 16.29 -8.35 15.83
CA ALA A 187 15.14 -8.68 15.00
C ALA A 187 14.16 -7.50 15.00
N SER A 188 14.07 -6.79 13.88
CA SER A 188 13.19 -5.62 13.74
C SER A 188 13.11 -5.15 12.29
N SER A 189 12.20 -4.24 11.98
CA SER A 189 12.17 -3.52 10.71
C SER A 189 13.22 -2.41 10.69
N TRP A 190 14.22 -2.52 9.81
CA TRP A 190 15.22 -1.47 9.54
C TRP A 190 14.85 -0.72 8.26
N LYS A 191 15.40 0.49 8.07
CA LYS A 191 15.23 1.23 6.81
C LYS A 191 16.57 1.47 6.12
N LEU A 192 16.58 1.41 4.80
CA LEU A 192 17.70 1.81 3.96
C LEU A 192 17.33 3.08 3.21
N ALA A 193 18.06 4.17 3.42
CA ALA A 193 17.76 5.48 2.84
C ALA A 193 18.87 5.98 1.91
N PRO A 194 18.54 6.50 0.72
CA PRO A 194 19.51 7.17 -0.11
C PRO A 194 19.79 8.58 0.42
N THR A 195 21.05 8.97 0.31
CA THR A 195 21.56 10.29 0.68
C THR A 195 22.34 10.86 -0.49
N LEU A 196 22.04 12.08 -0.90
CA LEU A 196 22.71 12.76 -2.00
C LEU A 196 23.59 13.86 -1.45
N ILE A 197 24.87 13.89 -1.83
CA ILE A 197 25.79 14.97 -1.49
C ILE A 197 26.19 15.69 -2.78
N VAL A 198 25.90 16.98 -2.85
CA VAL A 198 26.26 17.88 -3.96
C VAL A 198 26.96 19.10 -3.39
N GLY A 199 28.26 19.23 -3.66
CA GLY A 199 29.10 20.26 -3.03
C GLY A 199 29.10 20.11 -1.50
N GLU A 200 28.63 21.13 -0.78
CA GLU A 200 28.53 21.13 0.69
C GLU A 200 27.15 20.67 1.21
N ARG A 201 26.21 20.39 0.30
CA ARG A 201 24.83 20.07 0.64
C ARG A 201 24.64 18.56 0.74
N GLU A 202 24.10 18.09 1.86
CA GLU A 202 23.70 16.69 2.06
C GLU A 202 22.17 16.61 2.21
N LEU A 203 21.54 15.86 1.30
CA LEU A 203 20.11 15.63 1.26
C LEU A 203 19.80 14.16 1.51
N ARG A 204 18.63 13.89 2.08
CA ARG A 204 18.20 12.53 2.37
C ARG A 204 16.76 12.30 1.93
N ALA A 205 16.53 11.20 1.23
CA ALA A 205 15.21 10.70 0.93
C ALA A 205 14.71 9.75 2.02
N ALA A 206 13.43 9.42 1.98
CA ALA A 206 12.89 8.44 2.90
C ALA A 206 13.51 7.06 2.64
N GLY A 207 13.63 6.27 3.71
CA GLY A 207 14.16 4.93 3.61
C GLY A 207 13.10 3.90 3.26
N VAL A 208 13.50 2.88 2.50
CA VAL A 208 12.71 1.68 2.22
C VAL A 208 12.87 0.70 3.36
N SER A 209 11.80 0.00 3.75
CA SER A 209 11.86 -1.01 4.80
C SER A 209 12.63 -2.25 4.33
N VAL A 210 13.52 -2.75 5.18
CA VAL A 210 14.30 -3.98 4.99
C VAL A 210 14.17 -4.82 6.27
N PRO A 211 13.33 -5.86 6.27
CA PRO A 211 13.13 -6.72 7.44
C PRO A 211 14.43 -7.37 7.94
N CYS A 212 14.70 -7.24 9.24
CA CYS A 212 15.70 -8.03 9.95
C CYS A 212 15.00 -9.14 10.74
N VAL A 213 15.19 -10.39 10.32
CA VAL A 213 14.48 -11.54 10.92
C VAL A 213 15.42 -12.39 11.78
N ALA A 214 14.89 -12.89 12.90
CA ALA A 214 15.66 -13.69 13.85
C ALA A 214 16.12 -15.03 13.25
N ALA A 215 15.23 -15.72 12.52
CA ALA A 215 15.51 -17.02 11.95
C ALA A 215 14.86 -17.15 10.56
N PHE A 216 15.66 -16.91 9.52
CA PHE A 216 15.24 -17.12 8.13
C PHE A 216 14.76 -18.53 7.88
N ASP A 217 15.56 -19.49 8.31
CA ASP A 217 15.31 -20.89 8.02
C ASP A 217 14.06 -21.38 8.75
N ASP A 218 13.79 -20.92 9.97
CA ASP A 218 12.58 -21.34 10.71
C ASP A 218 11.32 -20.78 10.07
N ALA A 219 11.28 -19.48 9.74
CA ALA A 219 10.16 -18.87 9.03
C ALA A 219 9.94 -19.55 7.67
N ARG A 220 11.02 -19.78 6.92
CA ARG A 220 10.98 -20.49 5.64
C ARG A 220 10.50 -21.93 5.81
N ASN A 221 10.98 -22.66 6.82
CA ASN A 221 10.61 -24.05 7.08
C ASN A 221 9.13 -24.15 7.48
N VAL A 222 8.63 -23.22 8.30
CA VAL A 222 7.20 -23.12 8.65
C VAL A 222 6.37 -22.88 7.38
N LEU A 223 6.80 -21.96 6.50
CA LEU A 223 6.15 -21.70 5.22
C LEU A 223 6.42 -22.79 4.15
N GLN A 224 7.37 -23.71 4.34
CA GLN A 224 7.63 -24.80 3.39
C GLN A 224 6.88 -26.07 3.80
N ALA A 225 6.86 -26.38 5.10
CA ALA A 225 6.24 -27.56 5.68
C ALA A 225 4.72 -27.66 5.42
N GLY A 226 4.08 -26.55 5.05
CA GLY A 226 2.66 -26.51 4.69
C GLY A 226 2.26 -27.27 3.41
N GLY A 227 3.19 -27.75 2.57
CA GLY A 227 2.98 -28.70 1.45
C GLY A 227 1.99 -28.28 0.33
N ASP A 228 2.35 -28.45 -0.94
CA ASP A 228 1.54 -27.96 -2.09
C ASP A 228 0.07 -28.46 -2.15
N GLY A 229 -0.27 -29.56 -1.45
CA GLY A 229 -1.63 -30.10 -1.37
C GLY A 229 -2.48 -29.66 -0.16
N SER A 230 -1.92 -28.91 0.80
CA SER A 230 -2.59 -28.52 2.07
C SER A 230 -2.46 -27.04 2.45
N ARG A 231 -1.85 -26.21 1.60
CA ARG A 231 -1.71 -24.77 1.87
C ARG A 231 -3.05 -24.06 1.73
N THR A 232 -3.45 -23.35 2.78
CA THR A 232 -4.47 -22.31 2.69
C THR A 232 -3.93 -21.13 1.87
N GLU A 233 -4.78 -20.36 1.22
CA GLU A 233 -4.40 -19.18 0.42
C GLU A 233 -3.55 -18.15 1.19
N PRO A 234 -3.83 -17.82 2.48
CA PRO A 234 -2.95 -16.98 3.28
C PRO A 234 -1.49 -17.45 3.28
N HIS A 235 -1.29 -18.77 3.41
CA HIS A 235 0.05 -19.35 3.38
C HIS A 235 0.66 -19.27 1.98
N ARG A 236 -0.10 -19.45 0.90
CA ARG A 236 0.41 -19.29 -0.47
C ARG A 236 0.82 -17.85 -0.74
N VAL A 237 -0.02 -16.88 -0.39
CA VAL A 237 0.26 -15.44 -0.52
C VAL A 237 1.50 -15.07 0.29
N LEU A 238 1.58 -15.47 1.57
CA LEU A 238 2.76 -15.23 2.40
C LEU A 238 4.03 -15.87 1.84
N TRP A 239 3.96 -17.12 1.36
CA TRP A 239 5.09 -17.81 0.75
C TRP A 239 5.59 -17.10 -0.50
N HIS A 240 4.65 -16.67 -1.35
CA HIS A 240 4.95 -15.96 -2.57
C HIS A 240 5.55 -14.58 -2.30
N ASP A 241 5.00 -13.83 -1.35
CA ASP A 241 5.51 -12.53 -0.90
C ASP A 241 6.91 -12.66 -0.29
N TRP A 242 7.11 -13.67 0.56
CA TRP A 242 8.41 -14.02 1.13
C TRP A 242 9.43 -14.31 0.03
N THR A 243 9.08 -15.16 -0.94
CA THR A 243 9.96 -15.54 -2.04
C THR A 243 10.33 -14.32 -2.89
N ARG A 244 9.35 -13.47 -3.22
CA ARG A 244 9.58 -12.22 -3.97
C ARG A 244 10.53 -11.27 -3.25
N LEU A 245 10.34 -11.08 -1.95
CA LEU A 245 11.20 -10.21 -1.16
C LEU A 245 12.60 -10.80 -1.00
N GLN A 246 12.70 -12.09 -0.68
CA GLN A 246 13.97 -12.78 -0.46
C GLN A 246 14.80 -12.82 -1.75
N ASP A 247 14.22 -13.27 -2.85
CA ASP A 247 14.99 -13.59 -4.06
C ASP A 247 15.18 -12.36 -4.97
N PHE A 248 14.24 -11.40 -4.93
CA PHE A 248 14.20 -10.28 -5.89
C PHE A 248 14.11 -8.90 -5.25
N GLY A 249 14.02 -8.82 -3.91
CA GLY A 249 13.91 -7.54 -3.21
C GLY A 249 12.60 -6.81 -3.40
N VAL A 250 11.60 -7.47 -3.99
CA VAL A 250 10.32 -6.85 -4.35
C VAL A 250 9.47 -6.73 -3.10
N ARG A 251 9.25 -5.49 -2.67
CA ARG A 251 8.40 -5.18 -1.53
C ARG A 251 6.93 -5.34 -1.92
N THR A 252 6.13 -5.82 -0.98
CA THR A 252 4.69 -5.97 -1.18
C THR A 252 3.96 -4.72 -0.73
N THR A 253 2.86 -4.42 -1.41
CA THR A 253 1.88 -3.38 -1.11
C THR A 253 1.07 -3.63 0.17
N ALA A 254 1.22 -4.81 0.79
CA ALA A 254 0.54 -5.15 2.04
C ALA A 254 0.89 -4.14 3.15
N ALA A 255 -0.15 -3.63 3.82
CA ALA A 255 -0.03 -2.61 4.86
C ALA A 255 0.86 -3.01 6.05
N ALA A 256 0.86 -4.29 6.42
CA ALA A 256 1.73 -4.82 7.47
C ALA A 256 3.08 -5.30 6.90
N ASP A 257 4.16 -5.03 7.63
CA ASP A 257 5.48 -5.50 7.24
C ASP A 257 5.58 -7.03 7.33
N LEU A 258 6.48 -7.64 6.56
CA LEU A 258 6.62 -9.09 6.52
C LEU A 258 6.99 -9.70 7.89
N THR A 259 7.74 -8.98 8.73
CA THR A 259 8.12 -9.43 10.08
C THR A 259 6.89 -9.53 10.96
N GLU A 260 6.01 -8.54 10.90
CA GLU A 260 4.72 -8.52 11.59
C GLU A 260 3.85 -9.67 11.09
N ARG A 261 3.71 -9.81 9.78
CA ARG A 261 2.95 -10.92 9.15
C ARG A 261 3.47 -12.31 9.57
N LEU A 262 4.79 -12.48 9.69
CA LEU A 262 5.41 -13.74 10.12
C LEU A 262 5.28 -13.99 11.62
N ALA A 263 5.41 -12.95 12.45
CA ALA A 263 5.22 -13.05 13.89
C ALA A 263 3.80 -13.56 14.22
N HIS A 264 2.81 -13.15 13.44
CA HIS A 264 1.44 -13.66 13.53
C HIS A 264 1.27 -15.10 13.01
N PHE A 265 2.10 -15.56 12.07
CA PHE A 265 2.07 -16.94 11.54
C PHE A 265 2.74 -17.97 12.46
N GLY A 266 3.73 -17.56 13.25
CA GLY A 266 4.57 -18.46 14.07
C GLY A 266 3.96 -18.94 15.41
N LEU A 267 2.72 -18.55 15.76
CA LEU A 267 2.12 -18.90 17.05
C LEU A 267 1.36 -20.24 16.99
N PRO A 268 1.71 -21.24 17.82
CA PRO A 268 0.97 -22.49 17.91
C PRO A 268 -0.46 -22.24 18.42
N GLY A 269 -1.47 -22.59 17.62
CA GLY A 269 -2.89 -22.40 17.98
C GLY A 269 -3.56 -21.15 17.41
N GLY A 270 -3.04 -20.59 16.32
CA GLY A 270 -3.49 -19.33 15.69
C GLY A 270 -4.97 -19.30 15.22
N SER A 271 -5.90 -19.14 16.15
CA SER A 271 -7.23 -18.56 15.91
C SER A 271 -7.21 -17.03 15.90
N ASP A 272 -6.11 -16.42 16.37
CA ASP A 272 -5.92 -14.96 16.44
C ASP A 272 -5.53 -14.30 15.10
N TRP A 273 -5.35 -15.10 14.04
CA TRP A 273 -5.18 -14.61 12.67
C TRP A 273 -6.32 -13.70 12.22
N ASN A 274 -7.52 -13.92 12.75
CA ASN A 274 -8.66 -13.09 12.41
C ASN A 274 -8.54 -11.69 13.02
N HIS A 275 -7.97 -11.55 14.22
CA HIS A 275 -7.98 -10.30 14.99
C HIS A 275 -6.90 -9.28 14.58
N ALA A 276 -5.98 -9.67 13.69
CA ALA A 276 -4.96 -8.80 13.10
C ALA A 276 -5.17 -8.74 11.58
N PHE A 277 -4.86 -7.61 10.98
CA PHE A 277 -4.96 -7.38 9.53
C PHE A 277 -4.42 -8.56 8.71
N GLY A 278 -5.21 -9.08 7.78
CA GLY A 278 -4.82 -10.27 7.03
C GLY A 278 -5.82 -10.74 5.98
N TRP A 279 -5.49 -11.87 5.36
CA TRP A 279 -6.38 -12.53 4.41
C TRP A 279 -7.49 -13.28 5.13
N VAL A 280 -8.72 -12.84 4.96
CA VAL A 280 -9.94 -13.44 5.52
C VAL A 280 -10.49 -14.44 4.50
N SER A 281 -10.65 -15.70 4.91
CA SER A 281 -11.34 -16.72 4.11
C SER A 281 -12.79 -16.84 4.55
N PHE A 282 -13.68 -16.94 3.56
CA PHE A 282 -15.12 -16.95 3.75
C PHE A 282 -15.76 -18.34 3.52
N GLY A 283 -14.96 -19.43 3.44
CA GLY A 283 -15.49 -20.79 3.28
C GLY A 283 -14.42 -21.89 3.27
N GLU A 284 -14.82 -23.12 2.94
CA GLU A 284 -13.89 -24.23 2.68
C GLU A 284 -13.20 -24.03 1.32
N GLY A 285 -11.94 -23.60 1.36
CA GLY A 285 -11.10 -23.41 0.18
C GLY A 285 -10.74 -21.96 -0.11
N ASP A 286 -9.79 -21.81 -1.03
CA ASP A 286 -9.01 -20.58 -1.26
C ASP A 286 -9.69 -19.53 -2.15
N ALA A 287 -10.78 -19.90 -2.84
CA ALA A 287 -11.34 -19.13 -3.94
C ALA A 287 -12.10 -17.85 -3.52
N LEU A 288 -12.43 -17.71 -2.23
CA LEU A 288 -13.31 -16.65 -1.72
C LEU A 288 -12.61 -15.72 -0.72
N GLY A 289 -11.28 -15.59 -0.79
CA GLY A 289 -10.56 -14.77 0.16
C GLY A 289 -10.49 -13.28 -0.19
N ALA A 290 -10.26 -12.45 0.84
CA ALA A 290 -10.12 -11.00 0.72
C ALA A 290 -9.23 -10.44 1.84
N TRP A 291 -8.64 -9.26 1.64
CA TRP A 291 -7.92 -8.59 2.72
C TRP A 291 -8.89 -7.94 3.70
N GLY A 292 -8.66 -8.07 5.00
CA GLY A 292 -9.55 -7.48 5.99
C GLY A 292 -9.04 -7.47 7.42
N ILE A 293 -9.86 -6.86 8.27
CA ILE A 293 -9.70 -6.75 9.72
C ILE A 293 -10.93 -7.40 10.36
N THR A 294 -10.73 -8.38 11.25
CA THR A 294 -11.80 -8.90 12.12
C THR A 294 -11.69 -8.23 13.48
N PRO A 295 -12.79 -7.69 14.03
CA PRO A 295 -12.78 -7.14 15.38
C PRO A 295 -12.62 -8.24 16.43
N ARG A 296 -12.34 -7.87 17.67
CA ARG A 296 -12.42 -8.79 18.80
C ARG A 296 -13.87 -9.01 19.22
N GLY A 297 -14.19 -10.26 19.54
CA GLY A 297 -15.51 -10.66 20.05
C GLY A 297 -16.53 -10.98 18.95
N GLU A 298 -17.81 -10.88 19.31
CA GLU A 298 -18.94 -11.21 18.42
C GLU A 298 -19.09 -10.16 17.32
N VAL A 299 -19.07 -10.60 16.06
CA VAL A 299 -19.27 -9.72 14.91
C VAL A 299 -20.76 -9.44 14.71
N ARG A 300 -21.10 -8.16 14.47
CA ARG A 300 -22.48 -7.67 14.25
C ARG A 300 -22.72 -7.09 12.87
N GLY A 301 -21.67 -6.79 12.12
CA GLY A 301 -21.76 -6.06 10.86
C GLY A 301 -20.56 -6.31 9.95
N ALA A 302 -20.64 -5.82 8.72
CA ALA A 302 -19.51 -5.80 7.80
C ALA A 302 -19.46 -4.52 6.98
N VAL A 303 -18.25 -4.07 6.68
CA VAL A 303 -17.92 -3.02 5.73
C VAL A 303 -17.13 -3.64 4.58
N LEU A 304 -17.65 -3.54 3.36
CA LEU A 304 -16.98 -3.95 2.13
C LEU A 304 -16.43 -2.72 1.40
N MET A 305 -15.11 -2.59 1.42
CA MET A 305 -14.31 -1.55 0.77
C MET A 305 -13.95 -1.96 -0.65
N LEU A 306 -14.65 -1.42 -1.64
CA LEU A 306 -14.41 -1.70 -3.05
C LEU A 306 -13.39 -0.70 -3.62
N THR A 307 -12.19 -1.19 -3.92
CA THR A 307 -11.14 -0.43 -4.58
C THR A 307 -11.29 -0.50 -6.10
N ASP A 308 -10.72 0.49 -6.79
CA ASP A 308 -10.45 0.35 -8.23
C ASP A 308 -9.55 -0.87 -8.45
N GLY A 309 -9.84 -1.69 -9.46
CA GLY A 309 -9.04 -2.88 -9.80
C GLY A 309 -7.60 -2.59 -10.22
N ARG A 310 -7.21 -1.31 -10.34
CA ARG A 310 -5.82 -0.87 -10.50
C ARG A 310 -5.03 -0.73 -9.20
N ARG A 311 -5.69 -0.84 -8.04
CA ARG A 311 -5.06 -0.74 -6.72
C ARG A 311 -5.13 -2.08 -6.00
N ASP A 312 -4.04 -2.44 -5.33
CA ASP A 312 -4.02 -3.55 -4.39
C ASP A 312 -5.09 -3.40 -3.29
N GLU A 313 -5.78 -4.50 -2.96
CA GLU A 313 -6.85 -4.55 -1.94
C GLU A 313 -6.34 -4.21 -0.54
N SER A 314 -5.09 -4.59 -0.24
CA SER A 314 -4.45 -4.25 1.03
C SER A 314 -4.23 -2.75 1.20
N ALA A 315 -4.29 -1.97 0.11
CA ALA A 315 -3.93 -0.57 0.16
C ALA A 315 -4.91 0.30 0.97
N VAL A 316 -6.13 -0.20 1.20
CA VAL A 316 -7.14 0.44 2.05
C VAL A 316 -6.71 0.50 3.51
N PHE A 317 -5.80 -0.39 3.92
CA PHE A 317 -5.42 -0.58 5.30
C PHE A 317 -4.04 0.02 5.61
N ALA A 318 -3.56 1.00 4.84
CA ALA A 318 -2.20 1.54 4.98
C ALA A 318 -2.03 2.62 6.05
N GLY A 319 -0.97 2.54 6.86
CA GLY A 319 -0.54 3.63 7.74
C GLY A 319 -1.65 4.10 8.68
N ALA A 320 -1.92 5.41 8.75
CA ALA A 320 -3.03 5.92 9.56
C ALA A 320 -4.40 5.32 9.21
N LEU A 321 -4.63 4.80 8.00
CA LEU A 321 -5.90 4.12 7.67
C LEU A 321 -6.04 2.82 8.43
N GLU A 322 -4.96 2.06 8.62
CA GLU A 322 -4.99 0.79 9.33
C GLU A 322 -5.56 0.98 10.73
N SER A 323 -4.94 1.87 11.50
CA SER A 323 -5.31 2.13 12.89
C SER A 323 -6.73 2.68 12.99
N ARG A 324 -7.16 3.48 12.01
CA ARG A 324 -8.53 4.03 11.96
C ARG A 324 -9.56 2.94 11.63
N TRP A 325 -9.26 2.06 10.68
CA TRP A 325 -10.13 0.94 10.32
C TRP A 325 -10.17 -0.13 11.40
N ALA A 326 -9.04 -0.42 12.05
CA ALA A 326 -8.98 -1.33 13.18
C ALA A 326 -9.80 -0.80 14.35
N LYS A 327 -9.62 0.49 14.70
CA LYS A 327 -10.46 1.15 15.71
C LYS A 327 -11.95 1.11 15.31
N PHE A 328 -12.28 1.41 14.06
CA PHE A 328 -13.65 1.34 13.58
C PHE A 328 -14.23 -0.07 13.71
N ALA A 329 -13.48 -1.10 13.28
CA ALA A 329 -13.88 -2.50 13.35
C ALA A 329 -14.20 -2.87 14.80
N GLU A 330 -13.31 -2.53 15.73
CA GLU A 330 -13.48 -2.78 17.17
C GLU A 330 -14.68 -2.04 17.76
N ASP A 331 -14.76 -0.71 17.56
CA ASP A 331 -15.83 0.13 18.12
C ASP A 331 -17.22 -0.29 17.60
N ARG A 332 -17.29 -0.91 16.42
CA ARG A 332 -18.53 -1.31 15.75
C ARG A 332 -18.77 -2.80 15.73
N HIS A 333 -17.85 -3.59 16.26
CA HIS A 333 -17.84 -5.05 16.11
C HIS A 333 -18.15 -5.48 14.67
N SER A 334 -17.49 -4.85 13.70
CA SER A 334 -17.76 -5.10 12.28
C SER A 334 -16.51 -5.57 11.54
N PHE A 335 -16.67 -6.58 10.67
CA PHE A 335 -15.63 -6.90 9.70
C PHE A 335 -15.36 -5.69 8.80
N VAL A 336 -14.10 -5.43 8.49
CA VAL A 336 -13.75 -4.48 7.43
C VAL A 336 -12.95 -5.25 6.39
N VAL A 337 -13.46 -5.34 5.17
CA VAL A 337 -12.92 -6.19 4.12
C VAL A 337 -12.73 -5.35 2.87
N SER A 338 -11.62 -5.53 2.15
CA SER A 338 -11.36 -4.88 0.88
C SER A 338 -11.37 -5.86 -0.29
N LEU A 339 -11.93 -5.40 -1.41
CA LEU A 339 -12.01 -6.13 -2.66
C LEU A 339 -11.72 -5.20 -3.83
N ALA A 340 -10.89 -5.65 -4.77
CA ALA A 340 -10.69 -5.00 -6.05
C ALA A 340 -11.95 -5.19 -6.90
N TYR A 341 -12.45 -4.10 -7.49
CA TYR A 341 -13.70 -4.11 -8.22
C TYR A 341 -13.58 -3.42 -9.58
N THR A 342 -13.51 -4.24 -10.63
CA THR A 342 -13.49 -3.83 -12.04
C THR A 342 -14.87 -3.89 -12.71
N GLY A 343 -15.85 -4.52 -12.04
CA GLY A 343 -17.20 -4.75 -12.57
C GLY A 343 -17.30 -5.85 -13.63
N ASP A 344 -16.23 -6.59 -13.94
CA ASP A 344 -16.28 -7.76 -14.81
C ASP A 344 -17.04 -8.96 -14.18
N SER A 345 -17.29 -10.02 -14.95
CA SER A 345 -18.05 -11.18 -14.49
C SER A 345 -17.44 -11.84 -13.25
N ASP A 346 -16.11 -11.87 -13.18
CA ASP A 346 -15.38 -12.63 -12.18
C ASP A 346 -15.38 -11.84 -10.86
N CYS A 347 -15.15 -10.53 -10.92
CA CYS A 347 -15.27 -9.62 -9.79
C CYS A 347 -16.70 -9.57 -9.25
N ARG A 348 -17.72 -9.57 -10.12
CA ARG A 348 -19.13 -9.64 -9.70
C ARG A 348 -19.44 -10.94 -8.96
N ALA A 349 -18.98 -12.07 -9.48
CA ALA A 349 -19.15 -13.37 -8.85
C ALA A 349 -18.43 -13.45 -7.50
N ARG A 350 -17.21 -12.90 -7.41
CA ARG A 350 -16.44 -12.81 -6.16
C ARG A 350 -17.16 -11.95 -5.12
N LEU A 351 -17.65 -10.78 -5.51
CA LEU A 351 -18.41 -9.90 -4.60
C LEU A 351 -19.68 -10.59 -4.08
N ALA A 352 -20.46 -11.21 -4.96
CA ALA A 352 -21.67 -11.93 -4.56
C ALA A 352 -21.36 -13.09 -3.60
N SER A 353 -20.25 -13.78 -3.81
CA SER A 353 -19.83 -14.89 -2.96
C SER A 353 -19.37 -14.43 -1.57
N VAL A 354 -18.61 -13.33 -1.48
CA VAL A 354 -18.22 -12.73 -0.19
C VAL A 354 -19.45 -12.24 0.57
N VAL A 355 -20.41 -11.60 -0.12
CA VAL A 355 -21.68 -11.16 0.49
C VAL A 355 -22.48 -12.34 1.02
N ALA A 356 -22.60 -13.42 0.25
CA ALA A 356 -23.30 -14.64 0.67
C ALA A 356 -22.65 -15.25 1.93
N ALA A 357 -21.33 -15.35 1.93
CA ALA A 357 -20.61 -15.94 3.06
C ALA A 357 -20.66 -15.07 4.33
N LEU A 358 -20.64 -13.75 4.21
CA LEU A 358 -20.89 -12.85 5.34
C LEU A 358 -22.28 -13.11 5.95
N HIS A 359 -23.29 -13.35 5.12
CA HIS A 359 -24.62 -13.72 5.61
C HIS A 359 -24.67 -15.09 6.28
N ASP A 360 -23.94 -16.09 5.74
CA ASP A 360 -23.84 -17.41 6.36
C ASP A 360 -23.18 -17.34 7.75
N GLN A 361 -22.33 -16.34 7.98
CA GLN A 361 -21.74 -16.02 9.28
C GLN A 361 -22.67 -15.20 10.20
N GLY A 362 -23.91 -14.96 9.79
CA GLY A 362 -24.90 -14.23 10.59
C GLY A 362 -24.75 -12.71 10.55
N VAL A 363 -23.95 -12.17 9.63
CA VAL A 363 -23.81 -10.72 9.48
C VAL A 363 -25.10 -10.14 8.86
N GLU A 364 -25.80 -9.31 9.63
CA GLU A 364 -26.98 -8.59 9.19
C GLU A 364 -26.62 -7.14 8.83
N GLY A 365 -26.76 -6.79 7.55
CA GLY A 365 -26.52 -5.42 7.06
C GLY A 365 -25.06 -5.15 6.68
N ILE A 366 -24.77 -5.23 5.38
CA ILE A 366 -23.45 -4.96 4.84
C ILE A 366 -23.39 -3.52 4.34
N THR A 367 -22.37 -2.79 4.77
CA THR A 367 -22.10 -1.44 4.30
C THR A 367 -21.09 -1.49 3.17
N PHE A 368 -21.44 -0.96 2.01
CA PHE A 368 -20.55 -0.87 0.87
C PHE A 368 -19.87 0.49 0.85
N VAL A 369 -18.56 0.52 0.67
CA VAL A 369 -17.77 1.73 0.50
C VAL A 369 -17.07 1.60 -0.84
N ALA A 370 -17.41 2.45 -1.81
CA ALA A 370 -16.81 2.40 -3.14
C ALA A 370 -16.16 3.73 -3.50
N ALA A 371 -14.97 3.67 -4.10
CA ALA A 371 -14.23 4.82 -4.57
C ALA A 371 -13.90 4.72 -6.07
N GLY A 372 -13.69 5.86 -6.73
CA GLY A 372 -13.20 5.90 -8.12
C GLY A 372 -14.17 5.24 -9.12
N ASP A 373 -13.66 4.31 -9.92
CA ASP A 373 -14.48 3.59 -10.91
C ASP A 373 -15.45 2.60 -10.26
N ALA A 374 -15.06 2.02 -9.10
CA ALA A 374 -15.96 1.14 -8.35
C ALA A 374 -17.23 1.87 -7.90
N ALA A 375 -17.14 3.17 -7.58
CA ALA A 375 -18.31 4.01 -7.28
C ALA A 375 -19.30 4.14 -8.44
N VAL A 376 -18.83 4.09 -9.69
CA VAL A 376 -19.66 4.14 -10.90
C VAL A 376 -20.33 2.79 -11.17
N LEU A 377 -19.59 1.71 -10.95
CA LEU A 377 -19.96 0.35 -11.36
C LEU A 377 -20.80 -0.38 -10.31
N LEU A 378 -20.60 -0.09 -9.03
CA LEU A 378 -21.28 -0.73 -7.90
C LEU A 378 -22.82 -0.65 -8.00
N PRO A 379 -23.46 0.47 -8.39
CA PRO A 379 -24.91 0.57 -8.33
C PRO A 379 -25.67 -0.45 -9.18
N ALA A 380 -25.12 -0.82 -10.33
CA ALA A 380 -25.70 -1.87 -11.16
C ALA A 380 -25.67 -3.22 -10.42
N GLN A 381 -24.56 -3.52 -9.73
CA GLN A 381 -24.37 -4.76 -9.02
C GLN A 381 -25.23 -4.90 -7.78
N LEU A 382 -25.42 -3.81 -7.03
CA LEU A 382 -26.25 -3.85 -5.82
C LEU A 382 -27.71 -4.26 -6.11
N ARG A 383 -28.19 -4.11 -7.35
CA ARG A 383 -29.53 -4.56 -7.76
C ARG A 383 -29.63 -6.07 -7.94
N GLU A 384 -28.50 -6.74 -8.16
CA GLU A 384 -28.42 -8.19 -8.33
C GLU A 384 -28.24 -8.91 -6.98
N LEU A 385 -27.82 -8.17 -5.94
CA LEU A 385 -27.70 -8.70 -4.59
C LEU A 385 -29.06 -8.81 -3.89
N PRO A 386 -29.22 -9.73 -2.92
CA PRO A 386 -30.45 -9.81 -2.14
C PRO A 386 -30.77 -8.47 -1.44
N PRO A 387 -32.02 -8.00 -1.43
CA PRO A 387 -32.37 -6.68 -0.88
C PRO A 387 -31.98 -6.47 0.59
N LYS A 388 -31.91 -7.55 1.38
CA LYS A 388 -31.51 -7.52 2.80
C LYS A 388 -30.00 -7.39 3.01
N SER A 389 -29.21 -7.58 1.95
CA SER A 389 -27.75 -7.55 2.02
C SER A 389 -27.20 -6.13 2.07
N VAL A 390 -27.89 -5.17 1.45
CA VAL A 390 -27.39 -3.80 1.29
C VAL A 390 -27.92 -2.92 2.42
N GLY A 391 -27.12 -2.75 3.47
CA GLY A 391 -27.47 -1.89 4.60
C GLY A 391 -27.30 -0.40 4.26
N ARG A 392 -26.11 -0.02 3.79
CA ARG A 392 -25.74 1.38 3.51
C ARG A 392 -24.69 1.44 2.39
N VAL A 393 -24.63 2.55 1.65
CA VAL A 393 -23.62 2.75 0.60
C VAL A 393 -22.91 4.09 0.79
N LEU A 394 -21.58 4.07 0.93
CA LEU A 394 -20.71 5.22 0.86
C LEU A 394 -20.04 5.28 -0.51
N VAL A 395 -20.20 6.40 -1.22
CA VAL A 395 -19.67 6.56 -2.57
C VAL A 395 -18.73 7.75 -2.60
N HIS A 396 -17.50 7.50 -2.99
CA HIS A 396 -16.48 8.52 -3.16
C HIS A 396 -16.21 8.73 -4.66
N SER A 397 -16.70 9.83 -5.24
CA SER A 397 -16.65 10.05 -6.69
C SER A 397 -16.56 11.52 -7.11
N SER A 398 -16.32 11.77 -8.41
CA SER A 398 -16.50 13.12 -8.97
C SER A 398 -17.97 13.59 -8.90
N PRO A 399 -18.26 14.91 -8.93
CA PRO A 399 -19.62 15.43 -8.88
C PRO A 399 -20.51 14.97 -10.04
N THR A 400 -19.92 14.73 -11.20
CA THR A 400 -20.65 14.28 -12.40
C THR A 400 -21.11 12.84 -12.23
N VAL A 401 -20.24 11.97 -11.71
CA VAL A 401 -20.56 10.56 -11.40
C VAL A 401 -21.60 10.48 -10.29
N ALA A 402 -21.44 11.28 -9.24
CA ALA A 402 -22.35 11.35 -8.10
C ALA A 402 -23.80 11.58 -8.54
N LYS A 403 -24.05 12.40 -9.57
CA LYS A 403 -25.42 12.63 -10.10
C LYS A 403 -26.05 11.39 -10.72
N GLY A 404 -25.28 10.55 -11.41
CA GLY A 404 -25.80 9.30 -11.99
C GLY A 404 -26.13 8.26 -10.93
N VAL A 405 -25.29 8.15 -9.90
CA VAL A 405 -25.49 7.22 -8.77
C VAL A 405 -26.74 7.59 -7.94
N ARG A 406 -27.02 8.89 -7.77
CA ARG A 406 -28.19 9.41 -7.02
C ARG A 406 -29.51 8.74 -7.40
N MET A 407 -29.71 8.43 -8.67
CA MET A 407 -31.01 7.98 -9.19
C MET A 407 -31.20 6.47 -9.14
N MET A 408 -30.20 5.70 -8.72
CA MET A 408 -30.16 4.27 -9.04
C MET A 408 -30.34 3.30 -7.88
N LEU A 409 -30.24 3.76 -6.62
CA LEU A 409 -30.15 2.90 -5.45
C LEU A 409 -31.35 3.03 -4.50
N ALA A 410 -31.81 1.87 -4.04
CA ALA A 410 -32.83 1.66 -3.01
C ALA A 410 -32.18 1.37 -1.64
N ALA A 411 -31.05 2.02 -1.33
CA ALA A 411 -30.39 1.93 -0.04
C ALA A 411 -29.99 3.35 0.41
N PRO A 412 -29.81 3.62 1.71
CA PRO A 412 -29.26 4.88 2.17
C PRO A 412 -27.89 5.13 1.53
N VAL A 413 -27.66 6.33 1.00
CA VAL A 413 -26.42 6.69 0.30
C VAL A 413 -25.78 7.91 0.95
N LEU A 414 -24.50 7.78 1.34
CA LEU A 414 -23.63 8.89 1.69
C LEU A 414 -22.63 9.14 0.56
N GLY A 415 -22.82 10.21 -0.18
CA GLY A 415 -21.96 10.59 -1.29
C GLY A 415 -20.94 11.65 -0.88
N LEU A 416 -19.66 11.35 -1.11
CA LEU A 416 -18.53 12.27 -0.97
C LEU A 416 -18.13 12.75 -2.37
N ALA A 417 -18.39 14.03 -2.66
CA ALA A 417 -18.13 14.61 -3.98
C ALA A 417 -17.16 15.79 -3.92
N HIS A 418 -16.19 15.85 -4.84
CA HIS A 418 -15.20 16.94 -4.88
C HIS A 418 -15.58 18.10 -5.78
N GLY A 419 -15.65 19.32 -5.26
CA GLY A 419 -15.94 20.50 -6.08
C GLY A 419 -15.61 21.82 -5.38
N GLN A 420 -15.64 22.93 -6.14
CA GLN A 420 -15.21 24.25 -5.69
C GLN A 420 -16.15 24.96 -4.69
N SER A 421 -17.30 24.40 -4.31
CA SER A 421 -18.26 25.12 -3.45
C SER A 421 -17.98 24.94 -1.95
N THR A 422 -18.06 26.04 -1.21
CA THR A 422 -17.98 26.09 0.25
C THR A 422 -19.20 25.44 0.91
N GLY A 423 -18.94 24.31 1.60
CA GLY A 423 -19.54 23.94 2.88
C GLY A 423 -21.07 23.89 3.02
N ALA A 424 -21.62 22.68 2.91
CA ALA A 424 -22.54 22.06 3.89
C ALA A 424 -22.88 20.65 3.39
N ALA A 425 -23.06 19.68 4.29
CA ALA A 425 -23.76 18.45 3.94
C ALA A 425 -25.17 18.85 3.48
N GLN A 426 -25.53 18.54 2.23
CA GLN A 426 -26.88 18.78 1.75
C GLN A 426 -27.66 17.49 1.92
N ARG A 427 -28.59 17.51 2.88
CA ARG A 427 -29.63 16.49 3.02
C ARG A 427 -30.67 16.73 1.95
N GLN A 428 -30.96 15.71 1.15
CA GLN A 428 -32.12 15.74 0.26
C GLN A 428 -33.21 14.93 0.94
N GLU A 429 -34.34 15.56 1.27
CA GLU A 429 -35.47 14.85 1.87
C GLU A 429 -36.00 13.79 0.89
N PRO A 430 -36.35 12.60 1.38
CA PRO A 430 -36.91 11.54 0.55
C PRO A 430 -38.26 11.99 -0.02
N ASP A 431 -38.47 11.78 -1.32
CA ASP A 431 -39.77 12.01 -1.94
C ASP A 431 -40.72 10.88 -1.49
N GLU A 432 -41.70 11.22 -0.65
CA GLU A 432 -42.65 10.28 -0.03
C GLU A 432 -43.39 9.40 -1.06
N ALA A 433 -43.50 9.87 -2.32
CA ALA A 433 -44.14 9.12 -3.40
C ALA A 433 -43.28 7.99 -3.98
N SER A 434 -41.98 7.94 -3.68
CA SER A 434 -41.00 7.08 -4.35
C SER A 434 -40.41 5.95 -3.48
N GLY A 435 -40.71 5.94 -2.17
CA GLY A 435 -40.08 5.00 -1.23
C GLY A 435 -38.57 5.22 -1.09
N GLU A 436 -38.08 6.43 -1.37
CA GLU A 436 -36.65 6.74 -1.38
C GLU A 436 -36.03 6.76 0.03
N PHE A 437 -34.81 6.23 0.11
CA PHE A 437 -34.00 6.13 1.32
C PHE A 437 -33.29 7.45 1.61
N GLU A 438 -32.82 7.63 2.84
CA GLU A 438 -32.10 8.83 3.24
C GLU A 438 -30.78 8.99 2.44
N ARG A 439 -30.63 10.13 1.76
CA ARG A 439 -29.46 10.45 0.93
C ARG A 439 -28.73 11.68 1.47
N TRP A 440 -27.45 11.51 1.77
CA TRP A 440 -26.56 12.55 2.27
C TRP A 440 -25.47 12.85 1.25
N TRP A 441 -25.20 14.13 1.00
CA TRP A 441 -24.13 14.55 0.10
C TRP A 441 -23.19 15.52 0.81
N ILE A 442 -21.94 15.11 0.98
CA ILE A 442 -20.89 15.94 1.54
C ILE A 442 -19.97 16.37 0.40
N ARG A 443 -19.94 17.68 0.14
CA ARG A 443 -18.96 18.26 -0.79
C ARG A 443 -17.65 18.50 -0.06
N ARG A 444 -16.54 18.04 -0.65
CA ARG A 444 -15.20 18.18 -0.10
C ARG A 444 -14.28 18.93 -1.07
N ARG A 445 -13.30 19.65 -0.51
CA ARG A 445 -12.13 20.13 -1.25
C ARG A 445 -11.04 19.07 -1.19
N GLY A 446 -10.30 18.88 -2.28
CA GLY A 446 -9.13 18.00 -2.32
C GLY A 446 -9.27 16.67 -3.06
N PRO A 447 -8.22 15.83 -3.08
CA PRO A 447 -8.17 14.54 -3.77
C PRO A 447 -8.89 13.41 -2.99
N ALA A 448 -9.11 12.28 -3.67
CA ALA A 448 -9.75 11.08 -3.10
C ALA A 448 -8.99 10.49 -1.93
N ILE A 449 -7.67 10.38 -2.09
CA ILE A 449 -6.76 9.76 -1.13
C ILE A 449 -6.82 10.38 0.28
N LEU A 450 -7.11 11.68 0.37
CA LEU A 450 -7.23 12.37 1.66
C LEU A 450 -8.63 12.21 2.28
N THR A 451 -9.64 11.91 1.47
CA THR A 451 -10.99 11.62 1.95
C THR A 451 -11.10 10.18 2.47
N GLU A 452 -10.31 9.25 1.90
CA GLU A 452 -10.17 7.88 2.42
C GLU A 452 -9.76 7.89 3.90
N LEU A 453 -8.90 8.83 4.33
CA LEU A 453 -8.49 8.98 5.73
C LEU A 453 -9.63 9.30 6.69
N GLU A 454 -10.56 10.15 6.26
CA GLU A 454 -11.71 10.55 7.06
C GLU A 454 -12.87 9.56 6.95
N ALA A 455 -12.82 8.64 5.97
CA ALA A 455 -13.92 7.73 5.68
C ALA A 455 -14.36 6.89 6.90
N PRO A 456 -13.46 6.30 7.72
CA PRO A 456 -13.88 5.55 8.93
C PRO A 456 -14.68 6.42 9.91
N GLU A 457 -14.21 7.63 10.19
CA GLU A 457 -14.85 8.56 11.14
C GLU A 457 -16.18 9.12 10.59
N LEU A 458 -16.22 9.44 9.30
CA LEU A 458 -17.42 9.91 8.62
C LEU A 458 -18.49 8.81 8.57
N LEU A 459 -18.06 7.59 8.27
CA LEU A 459 -18.95 6.45 8.26
C LEU A 459 -19.52 6.20 9.66
N GLY A 460 -18.67 6.23 10.70
CA GLY A 460 -19.12 6.12 12.09
C GLY A 460 -20.19 7.15 12.44
N ARG A 461 -19.92 8.44 12.20
CA ARG A 461 -20.88 9.53 12.45
C ARG A 461 -22.19 9.36 11.68
N TRP A 462 -22.12 8.89 10.43
CA TRP A 462 -23.31 8.61 9.65
C TRP A 462 -24.16 7.50 10.26
N MET A 463 -23.50 6.41 10.67
CA MET A 463 -24.17 5.27 11.28
C MET A 463 -24.84 5.62 12.61
N ASP A 464 -24.31 6.62 13.33
CA ASP A 464 -24.87 7.15 14.58
C ASP A 464 -25.97 8.20 14.38
N GLY A 465 -26.22 8.64 13.14
CA GLY A 465 -27.15 9.72 12.84
C GLY A 465 -26.66 11.10 13.30
N SER A 466 -25.35 11.27 13.49
CA SER A 466 -24.73 12.52 13.96
C SER A 466 -24.07 13.34 12.85
N LEU A 467 -24.39 13.07 11.59
CA LEU A 467 -23.83 13.72 10.40
C LEU A 467 -24.57 14.99 9.98
#